data_AF-A0A553L8X2-F1
#
_entry.id   AF-A0A553L8X2-F1
#
_cell.length_a   1.000
_cell.length_b   1.000
_cell.length_c   1.000
_cell.angle_alpha   90.00
_cell.angle_beta   90.00
_cell.angle_gamma   90.00
#
_symmetry.space_group_name_H-M   'P 1'
#
loop_
_entity.id
_entity.type
_entity.pdbx_description
1 polymer ?
#
loop_
_entity_poly.entity_id
_entity_poly.type
_entity_poly.pdbx_seq_one_letter_code
_entity_poly.pdbx_strand_id
1 'polypeptide(L)'
;MATTLFISGCATQQQSLYEELGGAEKVNQIVENFVIQIETDPTILPYFEGSDIDRFVEKLSEQICALTGGGCVYSGDTMEHVHAGMNITEADFNRTVDLLIRAMDAADIPHRSQNKLLKVLAPTRKEMLYR
;
A
#
# COMPACT_ATOMS: atom_id res chain seq x y z
N MET A 1 -15.94 -51.51 -23.12
CA MET A 1 -16.22 -50.08 -22.85
C MET A 1 -15.16 -49.59 -21.88
N ALA A 2 -14.23 -48.76 -22.33
CA ALA A 2 -13.14 -48.23 -21.51
C ALA A 2 -13.59 -46.88 -20.93
N THR A 3 -13.72 -46.81 -19.61
CA THR A 3 -14.09 -45.58 -18.90
C THR A 3 -12.83 -44.78 -18.64
N THR A 4 -12.65 -43.68 -19.35
CA THR A 4 -11.54 -42.73 -19.13
C THR A 4 -11.95 -41.74 -18.04
N LEU A 5 -11.27 -41.78 -16.89
CA LEU A 5 -11.41 -40.78 -15.83
C LEU A 5 -10.55 -39.55 -16.20
N PHE A 6 -11.17 -38.39 -16.39
CA PHE A 6 -10.46 -37.11 -16.47
C PHE A 6 -10.31 -36.54 -15.06
N ILE A 7 -9.07 -36.54 -14.55
CA ILE A 7 -8.73 -35.80 -13.34
C ILE A 7 -8.52 -34.34 -13.77
N SER A 8 -9.53 -33.49 -13.57
CA SER A 8 -9.33 -32.04 -13.59
C SER A 8 -8.52 -31.66 -12.35
N GLY A 9 -7.21 -31.48 -12.52
CA GLY A 9 -6.40 -30.80 -11.53
C GLY A 9 -6.88 -29.35 -11.44
N CYS A 10 -7.39 -28.93 -10.28
CA CYS A 10 -7.53 -27.51 -9.99
C CYS A 10 -6.12 -26.92 -10.00
N ALA A 11 -5.76 -26.19 -11.05
CA ALA A 11 -4.60 -25.31 -11.00
C ALA A 11 -4.93 -24.23 -9.98
N THR A 12 -4.35 -24.32 -8.78
CA THR A 12 -4.40 -23.24 -7.80
C THR A 12 -3.60 -22.09 -8.40
N GLN A 13 -4.28 -21.19 -9.11
CA GLN A 13 -3.64 -19.95 -9.55
C GLN A 13 -3.18 -19.23 -8.29
N GLN A 14 -1.87 -18.98 -8.19
CA GLN A 14 -1.29 -18.33 -7.02
C GLN A 14 -1.94 -16.95 -6.89
N GLN A 15 -2.81 -16.79 -5.90
CA GLN A 15 -3.51 -15.54 -5.63
C GLN A 15 -2.49 -14.42 -5.41
N SER A 16 -2.70 -13.28 -6.07
CA SER A 16 -1.85 -12.09 -5.89
C SER A 16 -2.00 -11.52 -4.48
N LEU A 17 -1.00 -10.78 -3.99
CA LEU A 17 -1.16 -10.07 -2.71
C LEU A 17 -2.31 -9.05 -2.78
N TYR A 18 -2.55 -8.44 -3.94
CA TYR A 18 -3.69 -7.56 -4.15
C TYR A 18 -5.03 -8.25 -3.86
N GLU A 19 -5.22 -9.46 -4.39
CA GLU A 19 -6.41 -10.27 -4.09
C GLU A 19 -6.41 -10.76 -2.63
N GLU A 20 -5.26 -11.08 -2.03
CA GLU A 20 -5.17 -11.42 -0.61
C GLU A 20 -5.55 -10.24 0.31
N LEU A 21 -5.33 -9.01 -0.13
CA LEU A 21 -5.73 -7.79 0.57
C LEU A 21 -7.24 -7.52 0.46
N GLY A 22 -7.93 -8.14 -0.51
CA GLY A 22 -9.34 -7.87 -0.82
C GLY A 22 -9.58 -6.97 -2.02
N GLY A 23 -8.56 -6.78 -2.87
CA GLY A 23 -8.67 -6.03 -4.12
C GLY A 23 -8.93 -4.54 -3.94
N ALA A 24 -9.57 -3.92 -4.94
CA ALA A 24 -9.70 -2.47 -5.05
C ALA A 24 -10.42 -1.85 -3.85
N GLU A 25 -11.49 -2.49 -3.39
CA GLU A 25 -12.31 -2.01 -2.27
C GLU A 25 -11.48 -1.89 -0.99
N LYS A 26 -10.76 -2.96 -0.63
CA LYS A 26 -9.91 -2.95 0.57
C LYS A 26 -8.68 -2.07 0.42
N VAL A 27 -8.07 -1.99 -0.76
CA VAL A 27 -6.96 -1.07 -1.00
C VAL A 27 -7.40 0.38 -0.82
N ASN A 28 -8.52 0.79 -1.40
CA ASN A 28 -9.07 2.14 -1.19
C ASN A 28 -9.39 2.39 0.29
N GLN A 29 -10.01 1.42 0.97
CA GLN A 29 -10.30 1.53 2.40
C GLN A 29 -9.02 1.73 3.24
N ILE A 30 -7.94 0.98 2.96
CA ILE A 30 -6.65 1.16 3.64
C ILE A 30 -6.13 2.59 3.43
N VAL A 31 -6.20 3.11 2.21
CA VAL A 31 -5.67 4.43 1.87
C VAL A 31 -6.50 5.56 2.48
N GLU A 32 -7.82 5.47 2.46
CA GLU A 32 -8.72 6.42 3.14
C GLU A 32 -8.49 6.42 4.66
N ASN A 33 -8.38 5.22 5.26
CA ASN A 33 -8.02 5.11 6.67
C ASN A 33 -6.65 5.73 6.97
N PHE A 34 -5.69 5.60 6.05
CA PHE A 34 -4.35 6.17 6.21
C PHE A 34 -4.37 7.70 6.19
N VAL A 35 -5.20 8.31 5.34
CA VAL A 35 -5.46 9.76 5.39
C VAL A 35 -5.96 10.17 6.78
N ILE A 36 -6.94 9.45 7.34
CA ILE A 36 -7.47 9.74 8.69
C ILE A 36 -6.37 9.61 9.77
N GLN A 37 -5.51 8.59 9.67
CA GLN A 37 -4.39 8.43 10.61
C GLN A 37 -3.38 9.57 10.49
N ILE A 38 -3.09 10.05 9.27
CA ILE A 38 -2.22 11.22 9.03
C ILE A 38 -2.83 12.50 9.59
N GLU A 39 -4.12 12.75 9.32
CA GLU A 39 -4.84 13.95 9.76
C GLU A 39 -4.86 14.13 11.28
N THR A 40 -4.82 13.01 12.01
CA THR A 40 -4.82 13.01 13.48
C THR A 40 -3.42 12.98 14.09
N ASP A 41 -2.36 12.99 13.26
CA ASP A 41 -0.98 12.91 13.69
C ASP A 41 -0.27 14.27 13.60
N PRO A 42 0.02 14.95 14.72
CA PRO A 42 0.59 16.30 14.69
C PRO A 42 2.06 16.34 14.21
N THR A 43 2.74 15.20 14.13
CA THR A 43 4.11 15.12 13.61
C THR A 43 4.11 14.94 12.09
N ILE A 44 3.19 14.13 11.56
CA ILE A 44 3.14 13.79 10.14
C ILE A 44 2.27 14.77 9.34
N LEU A 45 1.17 15.28 9.92
CA LEU A 45 0.26 16.20 9.23
C LEU A 45 0.97 17.40 8.54
N PRO A 46 1.98 18.07 9.12
CA PRO A 46 2.65 19.19 8.46
C PRO A 46 3.30 18.85 7.10
N TYR A 47 3.69 17.59 6.87
CA TYR A 47 4.24 17.15 5.57
C TYR A 47 3.20 17.16 4.44
N PHE A 48 1.91 17.14 4.80
CA PHE A 48 0.79 17.08 3.88
C PHE A 48 0.11 18.44 3.67
N GLU A 49 0.62 19.53 4.25
CA GLU A 49 0.05 20.86 4.07
C GLU A 49 -0.03 21.25 2.59
N GLY A 50 -1.24 21.59 2.12
CA GLY A 50 -1.48 21.94 0.71
C GLY A 50 -1.55 20.76 -0.25
N SER A 51 -1.56 19.52 0.25
CA SER A 51 -1.72 18.33 -0.59
C SER A 51 -3.14 18.22 -1.16
N ASP A 52 -3.23 17.72 -2.39
CA ASP A 52 -4.48 17.26 -2.99
C ASP A 52 -4.78 15.85 -2.47
N ILE A 53 -5.78 15.74 -1.59
CA ILE A 53 -6.13 14.48 -0.91
C ILE A 53 -6.67 13.46 -1.93
N ASP A 54 -7.49 13.89 -2.89
CA ASP A 54 -8.05 12.98 -3.89
C ASP A 54 -6.93 12.39 -4.76
N ARG A 55 -5.98 13.23 -5.18
CA ARG A 55 -4.78 12.77 -5.89
C ARG A 55 -3.94 11.83 -5.02
N PHE A 56 -3.74 12.13 -3.74
CA PHE A 56 -2.98 11.25 -2.84
C PHE A 56 -3.64 9.86 -2.74
N VAL A 57 -4.95 9.82 -2.53
CA VAL A 57 -5.72 8.57 -2.44
C VAL A 57 -5.59 7.78 -3.74
N GLU A 58 -5.80 8.42 -4.89
CA GLU A 58 -5.66 7.79 -6.21
C GLU A 58 -4.26 7.19 -6.40
N LYS A 59 -3.20 7.96 -6.16
CA LYS A 59 -1.82 7.52 -6.47
C LYS A 59 -1.30 6.48 -5.49
N LEU A 60 -1.65 6.56 -4.21
CA LEU A 60 -1.26 5.51 -3.26
C LEU A 60 -2.03 4.20 -3.55
N SER A 61 -3.32 4.27 -3.91
CA SER A 61 -4.08 3.09 -4.33
C SER A 61 -3.50 2.44 -5.59
N GLU A 62 -3.16 3.23 -6.61
CA GLU A 62 -2.46 2.74 -7.81
C GLU A 62 -1.14 2.05 -7.47
N GLN A 63 -0.34 2.67 -6.60
CA GLN A 63 0.97 2.14 -6.20
C GLN A 63 0.83 0.81 -5.46
N ILE A 64 -0.08 0.72 -4.49
CA ILE A 64 -0.37 -0.52 -3.78
C ILE A 64 -0.85 -1.59 -4.76
N CYS A 65 -1.80 -1.27 -5.64
CA CYS A 65 -2.29 -2.21 -6.65
C CYS A 65 -1.16 -2.73 -7.56
N ALA A 66 -0.35 -1.83 -8.12
CA ALA A 66 0.74 -2.17 -9.02
C ALA A 66 1.78 -3.07 -8.33
N LEU A 67 2.21 -2.71 -7.12
CA LEU A 67 3.26 -3.43 -6.39
C LEU A 67 2.79 -4.77 -5.80
N THR A 68 1.49 -4.94 -5.58
CA THR A 68 0.91 -6.18 -5.01
C THR A 68 0.37 -7.15 -6.05
N GLY A 69 0.53 -6.83 -7.35
CA GLY A 69 0.17 -7.71 -8.46
C GLY A 69 -1.27 -7.57 -8.95
N GLY A 70 -1.93 -6.45 -8.68
CA GLY A 70 -3.32 -6.18 -9.09
C GLY A 70 -3.49 -5.73 -10.55
N GLY A 71 -2.40 -5.58 -11.31
CA GLY A 71 -2.43 -5.21 -12.73
C GLY A 71 -2.61 -3.72 -13.02
N CYS A 72 -2.67 -2.86 -11.99
CA CYS A 72 -2.65 -1.41 -12.18
C CYS A 72 -1.29 -0.91 -12.64
N VAL A 73 -1.29 0.25 -13.29
CA VAL A 73 -0.09 1.01 -13.63
C VAL A 73 -0.03 2.21 -12.71
N TYR A 74 1.06 2.36 -11.96
CA TYR A 74 1.31 3.57 -11.21
C TYR A 74 1.64 4.72 -12.17
N SER A 75 0.84 5.78 -12.11
CA SER A 75 0.94 6.93 -13.02
C SER A 75 1.45 8.20 -12.34
N GLY A 76 1.83 8.11 -11.07
CA GLY A 76 2.36 9.24 -10.30
C GLY A 76 3.86 9.49 -10.53
N ASP A 77 4.35 10.55 -9.90
CA ASP A 77 5.76 10.92 -9.91
C ASP A 77 6.61 9.92 -9.10
N THR A 78 7.93 9.95 -9.29
CA THR A 78 8.84 9.05 -8.55
C THR A 78 8.84 9.36 -7.06
N MET A 79 9.11 8.36 -6.21
CA MET A 79 9.20 8.55 -4.76
C MET A 79 10.26 9.60 -4.40
N GLU A 80 11.40 9.61 -5.10
CA GLU A 80 12.44 10.62 -4.92
C GLU A 80 11.93 12.03 -5.23
N HIS A 81 11.18 12.22 -6.32
CA HIS A 81 10.67 13.53 -6.69
C HIS A 81 9.61 14.05 -5.70
N VAL A 82 8.65 13.21 -5.33
CA VAL A 82 7.56 13.58 -4.42
C VAL A 82 8.08 13.97 -3.04
N HIS A 83 9.12 13.28 -2.55
CA HIS A 83 9.62 13.47 -1.18
C HIS A 83 10.89 14.35 -1.12
N ALA A 84 11.35 14.87 -2.25
CA ALA A 84 12.53 15.74 -2.32
C ALA A 84 12.34 17.01 -1.48
N GLY A 85 13.36 17.36 -0.69
CA GLY A 85 13.37 18.60 0.10
C GLY A 85 12.49 18.59 1.35
N MET A 86 11.75 17.50 1.62
CA MET A 86 10.93 17.36 2.82
C MET A 86 11.75 17.10 4.10
N ASN A 87 13.03 16.75 3.97
CA ASN A 87 13.92 16.41 5.09
C ASN A 87 13.34 15.31 6.02
N ILE A 88 12.74 14.27 5.42
CA ILE A 88 12.12 13.16 6.16
C ILE A 88 13.21 12.40 6.93
N THR A 89 13.10 12.39 8.25
CA THR A 89 14.00 11.62 9.12
C THR A 89 13.55 10.16 9.22
N GLU A 90 14.41 9.31 9.75
CA GLU A 90 14.05 7.92 10.03
C GLU A 90 12.90 7.80 11.06
N ALA A 91 12.84 8.73 12.02
CA ALA A 91 11.75 8.75 13.00
C ALA A 91 10.41 9.10 12.34
N ASP A 92 10.39 10.07 11.43
CA ASP A 92 9.18 10.48 10.69
C ASP A 92 8.70 9.34 9.79
N PHE A 93 9.63 8.71 9.05
CA PHE A 93 9.29 7.56 8.19
C PHE A 93 8.70 6.40 8.99
N ASN A 94 9.32 6.03 10.11
CA ASN A 94 8.83 4.93 10.95
C ASN A 94 7.46 5.26 11.55
N ARG A 95 7.23 6.51 11.95
CA ARG A 95 5.91 6.96 12.40
C ARG A 95 4.86 6.84 11.30
N THR A 96 5.17 7.22 10.07
CA THR A 96 4.29 7.03 8.91
C THR A 96 3.98 5.54 8.66
N VAL A 97 4.95 4.65 8.84
CA VAL A 97 4.72 3.19 8.78
C VAL A 97 3.75 2.73 9.87
N ASP A 98 3.88 3.23 11.10
CA ASP A 98 2.94 2.91 12.19
C ASP A 98 1.52 3.39 11.89
N LEU A 99 1.37 4.57 11.28
CA LEU A 99 0.06 5.08 10.83
C LEU A 99 -0.54 4.18 9.73
N LEU A 100 0.28 3.69 8.79
CA LEU A 100 -0.18 2.74 7.77
C LEU A 100 -0.62 1.41 8.38
N ILE A 101 0.08 0.92 9.41
CA ILE A 101 -0.33 -0.29 10.15
C ILE A 101 -1.70 -0.10 10.78
N ARG A 102 -1.92 1.02 11.47
CA ARG A 102 -3.23 1.35 12.07
C ARG A 102 -4.35 1.45 11.02
N ALA A 103 -4.03 1.99 9.85
CA ALA A 103 -4.98 2.08 8.74
C ALA A 103 -5.41 0.71 8.21
N MET A 104 -4.45 -0.23 8.11
CA MET A 104 -4.74 -1.62 7.75
C MET A 104 -5.49 -2.38 8.84
N ASP A 105 -5.18 -2.13 10.12
CA ASP A 105 -5.93 -2.68 11.25
C ASP A 105 -7.38 -2.21 11.22
N ALA A 106 -7.62 -0.91 11.00
CA ALA A 106 -8.96 -0.34 10.84
C ALA A 106 -9.71 -0.83 9.59
N ALA A 107 -8.98 -1.39 8.62
CA ALA A 107 -9.54 -2.07 7.45
C ALA A 107 -9.65 -3.59 7.63
N ASP A 108 -9.47 -4.12 8.84
CA ASP A 108 -9.54 -5.55 9.16
C ASP A 108 -8.62 -6.44 8.28
N ILE A 109 -7.48 -5.90 7.85
CA ILE A 109 -6.54 -6.67 7.04
C ILE A 109 -5.79 -7.65 7.94
N PRO A 110 -5.74 -8.96 7.63
CA PRO A 110 -4.99 -9.91 8.45
C PRO A 110 -3.52 -9.51 8.57
N HIS A 111 -2.93 -9.56 9.77
CA HIS A 111 -1.52 -9.19 10.02
C HIS A 111 -0.52 -9.84 9.06
N ARG A 112 -0.81 -11.07 8.58
CA ARG A 112 0.02 -11.73 7.58
C ARG A 112 0.08 -10.94 6.27
N SER A 113 -1.07 -10.46 5.79
CA SER A 113 -1.18 -9.66 4.57
C SER A 113 -0.59 -8.26 4.78
N GLN A 114 -0.78 -7.67 5.96
CA GLN A 114 -0.12 -6.40 6.33
C GLN A 114 1.40 -6.49 6.21
N ASN A 115 2.01 -7.51 6.82
CA ASN A 115 3.47 -7.72 6.76
C ASN A 115 3.98 -7.94 5.34
N LYS A 116 3.19 -8.59 4.48
CA LYS A 116 3.53 -8.73 3.06
C LYS A 116 3.49 -7.39 2.34
N LEU A 117 2.46 -6.56 2.58
CA LEU A 117 2.37 -5.22 1.99
C LEU A 117 3.53 -4.32 2.45
N LEU A 118 3.82 -4.29 3.76
CA LEU A 118 4.94 -3.53 4.31
C LEU A 118 6.28 -3.96 3.69
N LYS A 119 6.49 -5.27 3.52
CA LYS A 119 7.69 -5.80 2.87
C LYS A 119 7.83 -5.34 1.42
N VAL A 120 6.72 -5.25 0.70
CA VAL A 120 6.66 -4.78 -0.70
C VAL A 120 6.96 -3.28 -0.80
N LEU A 121 6.50 -2.49 0.16
CA LEU A 121 6.73 -1.05 0.22
C LEU A 121 8.11 -0.67 0.76
N ALA A 122 8.70 -1.48 1.65
CA ALA A 122 9.97 -1.17 2.32
C ALA A 122 11.13 -0.68 1.40
N PRO A 123 11.29 -1.17 0.16
CA PRO A 123 12.34 -0.67 -0.73
C PRO A 123 12.24 0.82 -1.10
N THR A 124 11.04 1.43 -1.04
CA THR A 124 10.84 2.85 -1.36
C THR A 124 11.45 3.77 -0.30
N ARG A 125 11.67 3.27 0.92
CA ARG A 125 12.29 4.03 2.04
C ARG A 125 13.56 4.77 1.63
N LYS A 126 14.46 4.11 0.88
CA LYS A 126 15.75 4.69 0.47
C LYS A 126 15.64 5.88 -0.50
N GLU A 127 14.47 6.05 -1.11
CA GLU A 127 14.15 7.11 -2.07
C GLU A 127 13.49 8.32 -1.37
N MET A 128 12.95 8.12 -0.16
CA MET A 128 12.22 9.16 0.59
C MET A 128 13.06 9.82 1.67
N LEU A 129 13.97 9.07 2.31
CA LEU A 129 14.75 9.60 3.42
C LEU A 129 15.73 10.67 2.96
N TYR A 130 15.87 11.68 3.81
CA TYR A 130 16.95 12.66 3.70
C TYR A 130 18.32 11.96 3.69
N ARG A 131 19.24 12.46 2.84
CA ARG A 131 20.62 11.96 2.70
C ARG A 131 21.62 13.03 3.09
#